data_AF-A0A924T4S1-F1
#
_entry.id   AF-A0A924T4S1-F1
#
_cell.length_a   1.000
_cell.length_b   1.000
_cell.length_c   1.000
_cell.angle_alpha   90.00
_cell.angle_beta   90.00
_cell.angle_gamma   90.00
#
_symmetry.space_group_name_H-M   'P 1'
#
loop_
_entity.id
_entity.type
_entity.pdbx_description
1 polymer ?
#
loop_
_entity_poly.entity_id
_entity_poly.type
_entity_poly.pdbx_seq_one_letter_code
_entity_poly.pdbx_strand_id
1 'polypeptide(L)'
;IEGVASVALAVDKGPYFGALQLRYFGPRPLVEDNSIRSKSTATLNGRVGYRINKSTRLELEGFNLTNRGDSAIDYVYASRLKGEAAAVTGVHFHPIEPRSFRVNLTMNFN
;
A
#
# COMPACT_ATOMS: atom_id res chain seq x y z
N ILE A 1 -4.51 4.68 -16.35
CA ILE A 1 -3.53 4.98 -15.29
C ILE A 1 -2.26 5.44 -16.00
N GLU A 2 -1.79 6.66 -15.73
CA GLU A 2 -0.56 7.18 -16.34
C GLU A 2 0.67 6.63 -15.61
N GLY A 3 0.93 5.34 -15.82
CA GLY A 3 2.12 4.65 -15.32
C GLY A 3 1.88 3.85 -14.04
N VAL A 4 2.42 2.63 -14.04
CA VAL A 4 2.55 1.78 -12.85
C VAL A 4 4.00 1.35 -12.80
N ALA A 5 4.60 1.43 -11.61
CA ALA A 5 5.95 0.92 -11.40
C ALA A 5 5.98 0.08 -10.12
N SER A 6 6.75 -1.00 -10.13
CA SER A 6 7.10 -1.73 -8.91
C SER A 6 8.55 -2.15 -8.99
N VAL A 7 9.28 -1.87 -7.91
CA VAL A 7 10.69 -2.21 -7.76
C VAL A 7 10.83 -2.98 -6.45
N ALA A 8 11.50 -4.13 -6.50
CA ALA A 8 11.78 -4.93 -5.31
C ALA A 8 13.27 -5.24 -5.22
N LEU A 9 13.81 -5.18 -4.00
CA LEU A 9 15.16 -5.60 -3.66
C LEU A 9 15.05 -6.68 -2.60
N ALA A 10 15.72 -7.80 -2.80
CA ALA A 10 15.76 -8.90 -1.84
C ALA A 10 17.21 -9.31 -1.56
N VAL A 11 17.49 -9.61 -0.30
CA VAL A 11 18.80 -10.09 0.15
C VAL A 11 18.57 -11.35 0.96
N ASP A 12 19.41 -12.35 0.71
CA ASP A 12 19.50 -13.57 1.49
C ASP A 12 20.98 -13.81 1.81
N LYS A 13 21.32 -13.80 3.10
CA LYS A 13 22.70 -13.91 3.57
C LYS A 13 22.76 -14.69 4.88
N GLY A 14 23.08 -15.98 4.76
CA GLY A 14 23.21 -16.89 5.89
C GLY A 14 21.87 -17.04 6.63
N PRO A 15 21.78 -16.77 7.94
CA PRO A 15 20.52 -16.86 8.66
C PRO A 15 19.61 -15.65 8.43
N TYR A 16 20.12 -14.55 7.88
CA TYR A 16 19.35 -13.33 7.66
C TYR A 16 18.80 -13.25 6.24
N PHE A 17 17.59 -12.75 6.11
CA PHE A 17 17.00 -12.41 4.82
C PHE A 17 16.12 -11.18 4.95
N GLY A 18 15.86 -10.52 3.84
CA GLY A 18 15.00 -9.35 3.83
C GLY A 18 14.60 -8.96 2.42
N ALA A 19 13.55 -8.16 2.33
CA ALA A 19 13.16 -7.55 1.07
C ALA A 19 12.54 -6.17 1.31
N LEU A 20 12.68 -5.29 0.32
CA LEU A 20 11.98 -4.03 0.22
C LEU A 20 11.24 -4.00 -1.11
N GLN A 21 10.04 -3.45 -1.11
CA GLN A 21 9.24 -3.27 -2.31
C GLN A 21 8.65 -1.87 -2.35
N LEU A 22 8.97 -1.13 -3.41
CA LEU A 22 8.31 0.10 -3.78
C LEU A 22 7.24 -0.20 -4.83
N ARG A 23 6.05 0.37 -4.66
CA ARG A 23 4.96 0.33 -5.64
C ARG A 23 4.46 1.74 -5.88
N TYR A 24 4.33 2.11 -7.15
CA TYR A 24 3.85 3.41 -7.60
C TYR A 24 2.67 3.24 -8.56
N PHE A 25 1.65 4.06 -8.36
CA PHE A 25 0.51 4.21 -9.23
C PHE A 25 0.36 5.69 -9.60
N GLY A 26 0.42 5.97 -10.89
CA GLY A 26 0.21 7.31 -11.41
C GLY A 26 -1.26 7.76 -11.37
N PRO A 27 -1.50 9.05 -11.63
CA PRO A 27 -2.85 9.60 -11.74
C PRO A 27 -3.69 8.87 -12.78
N ARG A 28 -5.00 8.75 -12.53
CA ARG A 28 -5.98 8.18 -13.47
C ARG A 28 -7.22 9.05 -13.58
N PRO A 29 -7.84 9.14 -14.77
CA PRO A 29 -9.16 9.76 -14.91
C PRO A 29 -10.15 9.09 -13.96
N LEU A 30 -10.96 9.91 -13.28
CA LEU A 30 -12.08 9.46 -12.46
C LEU A 30 -13.42 9.57 -13.18
N VAL A 31 -13.44 10.23 -14.34
CA VAL A 31 -14.58 10.48 -15.22
C VAL A 31 -14.17 10.31 -16.69
N GLU A 32 -15.11 9.99 -17.56
CA GLU A 32 -14.85 9.63 -18.97
C GLU A 32 -14.20 10.76 -19.77
N ASP A 33 -14.53 12.01 -19.46
CA ASP A 33 -13.98 13.20 -20.12
C ASP A 33 -12.60 13.62 -19.58
N ASN A 34 -12.04 12.88 -18.60
CA ASN A 34 -10.76 13.13 -17.95
C ASN A 34 -10.64 14.50 -17.25
N SER A 35 -11.75 15.18 -16.98
CA SER A 35 -11.76 16.48 -16.29
C SER A 35 -11.37 16.37 -14.81
N ILE A 36 -11.62 15.22 -14.18
CA ILE A 36 -11.27 14.94 -12.78
C ILE A 36 -10.33 13.74 -12.72
N ARG A 37 -9.22 13.89 -11.99
CA ARG A 37 -8.13 12.91 -11.92
C ARG A 37 -7.78 12.55 -10.48
N SER A 38 -7.39 11.30 -10.26
CA SER A 38 -6.86 10.83 -8.97
C SER A 38 -5.48 11.42 -8.68
N LYS A 39 -5.07 11.43 -7.42
CA LYS A 39 -3.66 11.63 -7.06
C LYS A 39 -2.84 10.38 -7.38
N SER A 40 -1.52 10.52 -7.45
CA SER A 40 -0.61 9.37 -7.50
C SER A 40 -0.47 8.74 -6.11
N THR A 41 -0.36 7.42 -6.06
CA THR A 41 -0.16 6.66 -4.82
C THR A 41 1.18 5.95 -4.86
N ALA A 42 1.96 6.04 -3.78
CA ALA A 42 3.22 5.32 -3.64
C ALA A 42 3.29 4.61 -2.29
N THR A 43 3.68 3.33 -2.27
CA THR A 43 3.85 2.56 -1.03
C THR A 43 5.22 1.90 -1.00
N LEU A 44 5.88 1.98 0.16
CA LEU A 44 7.11 1.26 0.45
C LEU A 44 6.82 0.23 1.54
N ASN A 45 6.96 -1.04 1.20
CA ASN A 45 6.80 -2.16 2.11
C ASN A 45 8.13 -2.88 2.30
N GLY A 46 8.29 -3.56 3.42
CA GLY A 46 9.53 -4.27 3.73
C GLY A 46 9.31 -5.48 4.61
N ARG A 47 10.27 -6.40 4.55
CA ARG A 47 10.38 -7.50 5.50
C ARG A 47 11.84 -7.77 5.85
N VAL A 48 12.05 -8.22 7.07
CA VAL A 48 13.32 -8.73 7.57
C VAL A 48 13.05 -10.00 8.35
N GLY A 49 13.90 -11.00 8.19
CA GLY A 49 13.74 -12.27 8.88
C GLY A 49 15.06 -12.91 9.25
N TYR A 50 14.95 -13.82 10.21
CA TYR A 50 16.04 -14.56 10.80
C TYR A 50 15.68 -16.05 10.92
N ARG A 51 16.53 -16.92 10.39
CA ARG A 51 16.44 -18.37 10.52
C ARG A 51 17.10 -18.79 11.82
N ILE A 52 16.28 -19.15 12.81
CA ILE A 52 16.76 -19.59 14.12
C ILE A 52 17.44 -20.97 13.98
N ASN A 53 16.86 -21.85 13.17
CA ASN A 53 17.44 -23.14 12.81
C ASN A 53 16.84 -23.60 11.46
N LYS A 54 17.04 -24.88 11.08
CA LYS A 54 16.54 -25.42 9.81
C LYS A 54 15.02 -25.49 9.70
N SER A 55 14.30 -25.54 10.83
CA SER A 55 12.84 -25.68 10.88
C SER A 55 12.11 -24.45 11.41
N THR A 56 12.82 -23.49 12.00
CA THR A 56 12.24 -22.33 12.68
C THR A 56 12.79 -21.02 12.13
N ARG A 57 11.89 -20.09 11.80
CA ARG A 57 12.24 -18.72 11.38
C ARG A 57 11.32 -17.68 12.01
N LEU A 58 11.87 -16.49 12.22
CA LEU A 58 11.17 -15.29 12.68
C LEU A 58 11.19 -14.23 11.57
N GLU A 59 10.08 -13.57 11.33
CA GLU A 59 9.93 -12.52 10.31
C GLU A 59 9.21 -11.32 10.90
N LEU A 60 9.68 -10.11 10.56
CA LEU A 60 9.01 -8.84 10.78
C LEU A 60 8.71 -8.22 9.42
N GLU A 61 7.44 -7.95 9.16
CA GLU A 61 6.95 -7.24 7.99
C GLU A 61 6.49 -5.84 8.39
N GLY A 62 6.76 -4.86 7.53
CA GLY A 62 6.29 -3.49 7.68
C GLY A 62 5.61 -3.02 6.39
N PHE A 63 4.40 -2.50 6.55
CA PHE A 63 3.59 -1.98 5.46
C PHE A 63 3.50 -0.46 5.54
N ASN A 64 3.49 0.22 4.39
CA ASN A 64 3.47 1.68 4.29
C ASN A 64 4.54 2.34 5.20
N LEU A 65 5.80 1.93 5.04
CA LEU A 65 6.93 2.35 5.88
C LEU A 65 7.13 3.87 5.92
N THR A 66 6.81 4.55 4.81
CA THR A 66 6.83 6.02 4.67
C THR A 66 5.62 6.72 5.28
N ASN A 67 4.65 5.97 5.80
CA ASN A 67 3.42 6.45 6.43
C ASN A 67 2.66 7.48 5.58
N ARG A 68 2.49 7.18 4.28
CA ARG A 68 1.77 8.06 3.36
C ARG A 68 0.26 7.94 3.60
N GLY A 69 -0.45 9.05 3.52
CA GLY A 69 -1.91 9.13 3.60
C GLY A 69 -2.55 9.23 2.22
N ASP A 70 -2.15 8.35 1.30
CA ASP A 70 -2.68 8.33 -0.06
C ASP A 70 -4.05 7.63 -0.12
N SER A 71 -4.78 7.78 -1.21
CA SER A 71 -6.02 7.05 -1.46
C SER A 71 -5.74 5.62 -1.96
N ALA A 72 -6.42 4.63 -1.39
CA ALA A 72 -6.53 3.28 -1.94
C ALA A 72 -7.42 3.29 -3.19
N ILE A 73 -8.52 4.03 -3.13
CA ILE A 73 -9.45 4.20 -4.25
C ILE A 73 -10.13 5.57 -4.17
N ASP A 74 -10.45 6.13 -5.34
CA ASP A 74 -11.09 7.43 -5.53
C ASP A 74 -12.27 7.26 -6.50
N TYR A 75 -13.39 7.92 -6.20
CA TYR A 75 -14.60 7.94 -7.03
C TYR A 75 -15.15 9.36 -7.14
N VAL A 76 -15.63 9.73 -8.33
CA VAL A 76 -16.42 10.94 -8.51
C VAL A 76 -17.88 10.58 -8.48
N TYR A 77 -18.64 11.18 -7.57
CA TYR A 77 -20.09 11.17 -7.63
C TYR A 77 -20.66 12.37 -6.87
N ALA A 78 -21.92 12.71 -7.16
CA ALA A 78 -22.65 13.73 -6.44
C ALA A 78 -23.15 13.15 -5.10
N SER A 79 -22.74 13.74 -4.00
CA SER A 79 -23.24 13.40 -2.66
C SER A 79 -23.90 14.61 -2.02
N ARG A 80 -24.70 14.38 -0.99
CA ARG A 80 -25.35 15.46 -0.22
C ARG A 80 -25.11 15.24 1.25
N LEU A 81 -24.22 16.03 1.85
CA LEU A 81 -23.94 16.02 3.28
C LEU A 81 -25.05 16.75 4.06
N LYS A 82 -25.11 16.47 5.37
CA LYS A 82 -26.03 17.16 6.28
C LYS A 82 -25.70 18.65 6.29
N GLY A 83 -26.61 19.48 5.78
CA GLY A 83 -26.45 20.93 5.67
C GLY A 83 -26.33 21.44 4.24
N GLU A 84 -26.20 20.58 3.24
CA GLU A 84 -26.16 20.99 1.83
C GLU A 84 -27.57 21.16 1.26
N ALA A 85 -27.80 22.24 0.51
CA ALA A 85 -29.10 22.54 -0.11
C ALA A 85 -29.42 21.60 -1.29
N ALA A 86 -28.39 21.16 -2.00
CA ALA A 86 -28.45 20.25 -3.15
C ALA A 86 -27.25 19.29 -3.14
N ALA A 87 -27.25 18.29 -4.01
CA ALA A 87 -26.11 17.38 -4.15
C ALA A 87 -24.91 18.11 -4.78
N VAL A 88 -23.73 17.88 -4.23
CA VAL A 88 -22.45 18.45 -4.64
C VAL A 88 -21.57 17.33 -5.22
N THR A 89 -21.06 17.53 -6.43
CA THR A 89 -20.09 16.63 -7.05
C THR A 89 -18.77 16.72 -6.31
N GLY A 90 -18.30 15.60 -5.76
CA GLY A 90 -17.06 15.51 -5.02
C GLY A 90 -16.27 14.24 -5.34
N VAL A 91 -15.00 14.26 -4.94
CA VAL A 91 -14.15 13.05 -4.94
C VAL A 91 -14.25 12.39 -3.58
N HIS A 92 -14.79 11.19 -3.56
CA HIS A 92 -14.85 10.33 -2.39
C HIS A 92 -13.73 9.31 -2.44
N PHE A 93 -13.04 9.12 -1.32
CA PHE A 93 -11.86 8.27 -1.27
C PHE A 93 -11.91 7.32 -0.08
N HIS A 94 -11.25 6.18 -0.23
CA HIS A 94 -10.86 5.32 0.88
C HIS A 94 -9.36 5.47 1.09
N PRO A 95 -8.87 5.79 2.30
CA PRO A 95 -7.44 5.92 2.56
C PRO A 95 -6.74 4.56 2.47
N ILE A 96 -5.45 4.57 2.11
CA ILE A 96 -4.61 3.39 2.32
C ILE A 96 -4.44 3.14 3.82
N GLU A 97 -4.14 1.89 4.16
CA GLU A 97 -3.82 1.50 5.54
C GLU A 97 -2.64 2.33 6.07
N PRO A 98 -2.73 2.85 7.31
CA PRO A 98 -1.60 3.50 7.96
C PRO A 98 -0.40 2.54 8.10
N ARG A 99 0.75 3.10 8.45
CA ARG A 99 1.93 2.28 8.72
C ARG A 99 1.63 1.20 9.76
N SER A 100 1.85 -0.05 9.40
CA SER A 100 1.56 -1.21 10.23
C SER A 100 2.69 -2.24 10.18
N PHE A 101 2.74 -3.10 11.19
CA PHE A 101 3.77 -4.11 11.34
C PHE A 101 3.15 -5.46 11.67
N ARG A 102 3.76 -6.54 11.18
CA ARG A 102 3.36 -7.92 11.47
C ARG A 102 4.59 -8.74 11.84
N VAL A 103 4.47 -9.56 12.86
CA VAL A 103 5.51 -10.52 13.27
C VAL A 103 5.00 -11.93 13.00
N ASN A 104 5.79 -12.75 12.32
CA ASN A 104 5.49 -14.15 12.04
C ASN A 104 6.58 -15.06 12.62
N LEU A 105 6.18 -16.11 13.33
CA LEU A 105 7.04 -17.22 13.72
C LEU A 105 6.57 -18.46 12.95
N THR A 106 7.44 -19.05 12.13
CA THR A 106 7.15 -20.31 11.42
C THR A 106 7.98 -21.44 12.02
N MET A 107 7.35 -22.57 12.33
CA MET A 107 7.99 -23.80 12.81
C MET A 107 7.49 -25.00 12.00
N ASN A 108 8.42 -25.76 11.43
CA ASN A 108 8.10 -26.97 10.66
C ASN A 108 8.43 -28.23 11.49
N PHE A 109 7.49 -29.17 11.56
CA PHE A 109 7.60 -30.42 12.33
C PHE A 109 7.67 -31.61 11.35
N ASN A 110 8.80 -31.75 10.66
CA ASN A 110 9.09 -32.96 9.89
C ASN A 110 9.89 -33.95 10.73
#